data_AF-A0A6J1QKC8-F1
#
_entry.id   AF-A0A6J1QKC8-F1
#
_cell.length_a   1.000
_cell.length_b   1.000
_cell.length_c   1.000
_cell.angle_alpha   90.00
_cell.angle_beta   90.00
_cell.angle_gamma   90.00
#
_symmetry.space_group_name_H-M   'P 1'
#
loop_
_entity.id
_entity.type
_entity.pdbx_description
1 polymer ?
#
loop_
_entity_poly.entity_id
_entity_poly.type
_entity_poly.pdbx_seq_one_letter_code
_entity_poly.pdbx_strand_id
1 'polypeptide(L)'
;MGQALHCCACKEVLSLDNINNEVRKGLFSILHIKCHKCGIQNEVNTGKKVDLDGHCYTNVNLQAVLGAMHSGLGCTGLNKILACLNIPVITMDMFKRYERKVGLAIEKAAVESCQKAALEERHLVIKNTQELCDNL
;
A
#
# COMPACT_ATOMS: atom_id res chain seq x y z
N MET A 1 7.03 -7.50 11.21
CA MET A 1 6.92 -8.93 10.91
C MET A 1 7.47 -9.80 12.05
N GLY A 2 8.70 -9.54 12.55
CA GLY A 2 9.34 -10.36 13.59
C GLY A 2 8.52 -10.61 14.86
N GLN A 3 7.74 -9.64 15.33
CA GLN A 3 6.86 -9.84 16.50
C GLN A 3 5.77 -10.91 16.26
N ALA A 4 5.29 -11.04 15.02
CA ALA A 4 4.27 -12.02 14.65
C ALA A 4 4.83 -13.44 14.45
N LEU A 5 6.16 -13.62 14.53
CA LEU A 5 6.84 -14.91 14.47
C LEU A 5 7.02 -15.54 15.86
N HIS A 6 6.09 -15.31 16.77
CA HIS A 6 6.05 -15.99 18.06
C HIS A 6 4.76 -16.80 18.15
N CYS A 7 4.87 -18.02 18.69
CA CYS A 7 3.71 -18.88 18.86
C CYS A 7 2.66 -18.19 19.74
N CYS A 8 1.39 -18.21 19.33
CA CYS A 8 0.31 -17.60 20.08
C CYS A 8 0.15 -18.19 21.49
N ALA A 9 0.48 -19.48 21.66
CA ALA A 9 0.34 -20.22 22.91
C ALA A 9 1.59 -20.19 23.80
N CYS A 10 2.73 -20.73 23.33
CA CYS A 10 3.92 -20.90 24.16
C CYS A 10 4.98 -19.79 24.00
N LYS A 11 4.71 -18.79 23.15
CA LYS A 11 5.58 -17.64 22.83
C LYS A 11 6.95 -17.99 22.23
N GLU A 12 7.20 -19.26 21.93
CA GLU A 12 8.39 -19.74 21.25
C GLU A 12 8.51 -19.14 19.84
N VAL A 13 9.73 -18.88 19.39
CA VAL A 13 9.98 -18.35 18.04
C VAL A 13 9.55 -19.39 16.99
N LEU A 14 8.83 -18.91 15.99
CA LEU A 14 8.37 -19.71 14.85
C LEU A 14 9.45 -19.69 13.75
N SER A 15 9.91 -20.87 13.34
CA SER A 15 10.80 -21.01 12.18
C SER A 15 10.00 -20.99 10.89
N LEU A 16 10.51 -20.27 9.88
CA LEU A 16 9.95 -20.27 8.53
C LEU A 16 10.10 -21.64 7.84
N ASP A 17 11.05 -22.48 8.27
CA ASP A 17 11.18 -23.85 7.74
C ASP A 17 9.98 -24.73 8.08
N ASN A 18 9.20 -24.34 9.11
CA ASN A 18 7.99 -25.05 9.54
C ASN A 18 6.71 -24.47 8.93
N ILE A 19 6.82 -23.70 7.83
CA ILE A 19 5.64 -23.32 7.04
C ILE A 19 5.05 -24.59 6.41
N ASN A 20 3.79 -24.89 6.73
CA ASN A 20 3.07 -26.02 6.14
C ASN A 20 2.10 -25.59 5.03
N ASN A 21 1.73 -24.31 4.99
CA ASN A 21 0.86 -23.75 3.98
C ASN A 21 1.06 -22.23 3.83
N GLU A 22 0.91 -21.71 2.60
CA GLU A 22 0.89 -20.28 2.28
C GLU A 22 -0.40 -19.96 1.53
N VAL A 23 -1.19 -19.01 2.06
CA VAL A 23 -2.32 -18.43 1.31
C VAL A 23 -1.94 -17.06 0.80
N ARG A 24 -1.81 -16.91 -0.51
CA ARG A 24 -1.43 -15.66 -1.16
C ARG A 24 -2.64 -14.87 -1.65
N LYS A 25 -2.62 -13.56 -1.44
CA LYS A 25 -3.60 -12.57 -1.89
C LYS A 25 -2.86 -11.38 -2.52
N GLY A 26 -2.45 -11.54 -3.77
CA GLY A 26 -1.55 -10.59 -4.44
C GLY A 26 -0.15 -10.66 -3.85
N LEU A 27 0.35 -9.52 -3.35
CA LEU A 27 1.67 -9.41 -2.68
C LEU A 27 1.60 -9.69 -1.18
N PHE A 28 0.41 -9.94 -0.65
CA PHE A 28 0.20 -10.32 0.74
C PHE A 28 0.08 -11.83 0.87
N SER A 29 0.67 -12.40 1.92
CA SER A 29 0.57 -13.82 2.24
C SER A 29 0.17 -14.03 3.70
N ILE A 30 -0.53 -15.14 3.93
CA ILE A 30 -0.81 -15.69 5.25
C ILE A 30 0.00 -16.97 5.34
N LEU A 31 1.00 -16.99 6.22
CA LEU A 31 1.84 -18.14 6.46
C LEU A 31 1.24 -18.96 7.59
N HIS A 32 0.96 -20.23 7.35
CA HIS A 32 0.60 -21.18 8.39
C HIS A 32 1.87 -21.88 8.86
N ILE A 33 2.26 -21.62 10.11
CA ILE A 33 3.52 -22.11 10.68
C ILE A 33 3.24 -22.98 11.89
N LYS A 34 3.72 -24.23 11.83
CA LYS A 34 3.61 -25.15 12.97
C LYS A 34 4.70 -24.83 13.99
N CYS A 35 4.32 -24.61 15.24
CA CYS A 35 5.30 -24.43 16.30
C CYS A 35 6.02 -25.76 16.58
N HIS A 36 7.35 -25.75 16.56
CA HIS A 36 8.17 -26.93 16.82
C HIS A 36 8.05 -27.45 18.26
N LYS A 37 7.74 -26.57 19.22
CA LYS A 37 7.69 -26.91 20.65
C LYS A 37 6.34 -27.46 21.10
N CYS A 38 5.24 -26.77 20.78
CA CYS A 38 3.90 -27.17 21.22
C CYS A 38 3.03 -27.76 20.10
N GLY A 39 3.52 -27.78 18.87
CA GLY A 39 2.78 -28.33 17.72
C GLY A 39 1.63 -27.47 17.20
N ILE A 40 1.28 -26.36 17.87
CA ILE A 40 0.16 -25.49 17.51
C ILE A 40 0.45 -24.80 16.17
N GLN A 41 -0.56 -24.75 15.30
CA GLN A 41 -0.52 -24.01 14.05
C GLN A 41 -0.79 -22.53 14.29
N ASN A 42 0.05 -21.67 13.72
CA ASN A 42 -0.03 -20.22 13.87
C ASN A 42 -0.25 -19.59 12.49
N GLU A 43 -1.05 -18.53 12.44
CA GLU A 43 -1.21 -17.71 11.24
C GLU A 43 -0.36 -16.44 11.35
N VAL A 44 0.55 -16.27 10.42
CA VAL A 44 1.47 -15.12 10.37
C VAL A 44 1.22 -14.34 9.08
N ASN A 45 0.67 -13.14 9.23
CA ASN A 45 0.41 -12.23 8.11
C ASN A 45 1.70 -11.53 7.67
N THR A 46 1.98 -11.49 6.36
CA THR A 46 3.19 -10.82 5.83
C THR A 46 3.09 -9.29 5.80
N GLY A 47 1.91 -8.75 6.06
CA GLY A 47 1.67 -7.30 6.11
C GLY A 47 0.48 -6.94 7.01
N LYS A 48 0.16 -5.65 7.05
CA LYS A 48 -1.01 -5.15 7.77
C LYS A 48 -2.26 -5.25 6.91
N LYS A 49 -3.38 -5.63 7.53
CA LYS A 49 -4.72 -5.48 6.95
C LYS A 49 -5.27 -4.11 7.34
N VAL A 50 -6.07 -3.53 6.46
CA VAL A 50 -6.71 -2.23 6.64
C VAL A 50 -8.15 -2.37 6.19
N ASP A 51 -9.09 -2.07 7.08
CA ASP A 51 -10.50 -2.02 6.72
C ASP A 51 -10.84 -0.62 6.19
N LEU A 52 -11.35 -0.58 4.97
CA LEU A 52 -11.77 0.64 4.29
C LEU A 52 -13.18 0.40 3.73
N ASP A 53 -14.15 1.20 4.20
CA ASP A 53 -15.55 1.17 3.74
C ASP A 53 -16.17 -0.24 3.81
N GLY A 54 -15.92 -0.97 4.91
CA GLY A 54 -16.42 -2.34 5.09
C GLY A 54 -15.70 -3.42 4.28
N HIS A 55 -14.62 -3.08 3.58
CA HIS A 55 -13.80 -4.02 2.84
C HIS A 55 -12.39 -4.13 3.41
N CYS A 56 -11.92 -5.36 3.58
CA CYS A 56 -10.57 -5.65 4.05
C CYS A 56 -9.56 -5.58 2.89
N TYR A 57 -8.65 -4.60 2.96
CA TYR A 57 -7.50 -4.44 2.07
C TYR A 57 -6.20 -4.81 2.78
N THR A 58 -5.14 -5.06 2.03
CA THR A 58 -3.79 -5.24 2.60
C THR A 58 -2.92 -4.05 2.23
N ASN A 59 -2.15 -3.56 3.21
CA ASN A 59 -1.33 -2.36 3.01
C ASN A 59 -0.31 -2.55 1.88
N VAL A 60 0.31 -3.74 1.78
CA VAL A 60 1.30 -4.03 0.72
C VAL A 60 0.70 -3.89 -0.68
N ASN A 61 -0.52 -4.37 -0.90
CA ASN A 61 -1.19 -4.25 -2.20
C ASN A 61 -1.63 -2.79 -2.47
N LEU A 62 -2.12 -2.08 -1.45
CA LEU A 62 -2.46 -0.64 -1.58
C LEU A 62 -1.24 0.17 -1.99
N GLN A 63 -0.10 -0.03 -1.32
CA GLN A 63 1.13 0.70 -1.59
C GLN A 63 1.73 0.32 -2.96
N ALA A 64 1.70 -0.96 -3.34
CA ALA A 64 2.18 -1.37 -4.65
C ALA A 64 1.37 -0.76 -5.80
N VAL A 65 0.04 -0.73 -5.67
CA VAL A 65 -0.84 -0.12 -6.67
C VAL A 65 -0.71 1.41 -6.68
N LEU A 66 -0.60 2.05 -5.52
CA LEU A 66 -0.28 3.48 -5.41
C LEU A 66 1.05 3.82 -6.08
N GLY A 67 2.10 3.06 -5.78
CA GLY A 67 3.41 3.25 -6.41
C GLY A 67 3.34 3.10 -7.93
N ALA A 68 2.66 2.06 -8.43
CA ALA A 68 2.45 1.88 -9.86
C ALA A 68 1.73 3.07 -10.50
N MET A 69 0.60 3.49 -9.93
CA MET A 69 -0.17 4.63 -10.45
C MET A 69 0.62 5.94 -10.40
N HIS A 70 1.32 6.20 -9.29
CA HIS A 70 2.17 7.39 -9.13
C HIS A 70 3.30 7.42 -10.17
N SER A 71 3.82 6.26 -10.57
CA SER A 71 4.82 6.13 -11.62
C SER A 71 4.24 6.02 -13.04
N GLY A 72 2.92 6.23 -13.23
CA GLY A 72 2.27 6.13 -14.55
C GLY A 72 2.16 4.69 -15.09
N LEU A 73 2.29 3.68 -14.23
CA LEU A 73 2.21 2.27 -14.58
C LEU A 73 0.81 1.69 -14.31
N GLY A 74 0.30 0.93 -15.27
CA GLY A 74 -0.83 0.02 -15.05
C GLY A 74 -0.40 -1.35 -14.51
N CYS A 75 -1.37 -2.25 -14.31
CA CYS A 75 -1.15 -3.62 -13.83
C CYS A 75 -0.05 -4.37 -14.60
N THR A 76 -0.02 -4.24 -15.93
CA THR A 76 0.99 -4.88 -16.79
C THR A 76 2.40 -4.37 -16.50
N GLY A 77 2.56 -3.06 -16.30
CA GLY A 77 3.84 -2.45 -15.97
C GLY A 77 4.34 -2.92 -14.61
N LEU A 78 3.46 -2.92 -13.61
CA LEU A 78 3.79 -3.44 -12.29
C LEU A 78 4.17 -4.93 -12.35
N ASN A 79 3.42 -5.76 -13.08
CA ASN A 79 3.74 -7.19 -13.21
C ASN A 79 5.07 -7.44 -13.93
N LYS A 80 5.48 -6.60 -14.88
CA LYS A 80 6.81 -6.67 -15.50
C LYS A 80 7.91 -6.45 -14.46
N ILE A 81 7.76 -5.43 -13.60
CA ILE A 81 8.70 -5.16 -12.51
C ILE A 81 8.75 -6.34 -11.53
N LEU A 82 7.60 -6.83 -11.09
CA LEU A 82 7.52 -7.96 -10.16
C LEU A 82 8.18 -9.23 -10.74
N ALA A 83 7.97 -9.50 -12.03
CA ALA A 83 8.61 -10.62 -12.72
C ALA A 83 10.15 -10.49 -12.74
N CYS A 84 10.69 -9.31 -13.01
CA CYS A 84 12.15 -9.07 -12.94
C CYS A 84 12.73 -9.30 -11.54
N LEU A 85 11.93 -9.12 -10.49
CA LEU A 85 12.33 -9.32 -9.10
C LEU A 85 12.04 -10.74 -8.57
N ASN A 86 11.54 -11.65 -9.42
CA ASN A 86 11.05 -12.96 -9.01
C ASN A 86 9.95 -12.91 -7.92
N ILE A 87 9.15 -11.84 -7.93
CA ILE A 87 8.00 -11.66 -7.04
C ILE A 87 6.73 -12.11 -7.78
N PRO A 88 5.80 -12.83 -7.12
CA PRO A 88 4.53 -13.21 -7.71
C PRO A 88 3.76 -12.01 -8.27
N VAL A 89 3.16 -12.19 -9.44
CA VAL A 89 2.35 -11.16 -10.09
C VAL A 89 1.01 -10.95 -9.36
N ILE A 90 0.43 -9.78 -9.59
CA ILE A 90 -0.95 -9.49 -9.17
C ILE A 90 -1.90 -9.65 -10.35
N THR A 91 -3.12 -10.11 -10.07
CA THR A 91 -4.17 -10.23 -11.09
C THR A 91 -4.75 -8.87 -11.45
N MET A 92 -5.22 -8.70 -12.68
CA MET A 92 -5.87 -7.47 -13.14
C MET A 92 -7.09 -7.09 -12.28
N ASP A 93 -7.93 -8.05 -11.92
CA ASP A 93 -9.11 -7.81 -11.06
C ASP A 93 -8.70 -7.20 -9.70
N MET A 94 -7.73 -7.83 -9.03
CA MET A 94 -7.17 -7.29 -7.79
C MET A 94 -6.55 -5.90 -8.00
N PHE A 95 -5.76 -5.69 -9.05
CA PHE A 95 -5.20 -4.37 -9.35
C PHE A 95 -6.30 -3.32 -9.46
N LYS A 96 -7.34 -3.58 -10.26
CA LYS A 96 -8.48 -2.66 -10.46
C LYS A 96 -9.24 -2.39 -9.16
N ARG A 97 -9.41 -3.39 -8.31
CA ARG A 97 -10.05 -3.21 -7.00
C ARG A 97 -9.27 -2.22 -6.13
N TYR A 98 -7.95 -2.37 -6.05
CA TYR A 98 -7.09 -1.50 -5.25
C TYR A 98 -6.90 -0.13 -5.92
N GLU A 99 -6.81 -0.07 -7.25
CA GLU A 99 -6.69 1.15 -8.07
C GLU A 99 -7.87 2.08 -7.81
N ARG A 100 -9.11 1.57 -7.76
CA ARG A 100 -10.29 2.39 -7.42
C ARG A 100 -10.17 3.08 -6.07
N LYS A 101 -9.66 2.37 -5.05
CA LYS A 101 -9.55 2.94 -3.71
C LYS A 101 -8.41 3.95 -3.62
N VAL A 102 -7.27 3.63 -4.24
CA VAL A 102 -6.11 4.51 -4.31
C VAL A 102 -6.41 5.76 -5.15
N GLY A 103 -7.13 5.61 -6.27
CA GLY A 103 -7.50 6.70 -7.17
C GLY A 103 -8.26 7.81 -6.46
N LEU A 104 -9.22 7.46 -5.60
CA LEU A 104 -9.94 8.44 -4.77
C LEU A 104 -9.01 9.23 -3.85
N ALA A 105 -7.99 8.58 -3.28
CA ALA A 105 -7.02 9.26 -2.41
C ALA A 105 -6.10 10.19 -3.21
N ILE A 106 -5.67 9.78 -4.41
CA ILE A 106 -4.87 10.62 -5.32
C ILE A 106 -5.68 11.82 -5.79
N GLU A 107 -6.93 11.61 -6.21
CA GLU A 107 -7.82 12.68 -6.67
C GLU A 107 -8.04 13.72 -5.57
N LYS A 108 -8.34 13.27 -4.34
CA LYS A 108 -8.48 14.15 -3.19
C LYS A 108 -7.21 14.99 -2.96
N ALA A 109 -6.04 14.36 -2.96
CA ALA A 109 -4.77 15.06 -2.79
C ALA A 109 -4.49 16.07 -3.92
N ALA A 110 -4.85 15.73 -5.16
CA ALA A 110 -4.70 16.62 -6.30
C ALA A 110 -5.62 17.85 -6.17
N VAL A 111 -6.88 17.66 -5.79
CA VAL A 111 -7.84 18.76 -5.55
C VAL A 111 -7.32 19.70 -4.46
N GLU A 112 -6.90 19.17 -3.32
CA GLU A 112 -6.34 19.96 -2.21
C GLU A 112 -5.09 20.74 -2.65
N SER A 113 -4.20 20.11 -3.43
CA SER A 113 -3.01 20.75 -3.98
C SER A 113 -3.36 21.90 -4.93
N CYS A 114 -4.30 21.69 -5.86
CA CYS A 114 -4.73 22.73 -6.80
C CYS A 114 -5.41 23.91 -6.08
N GLN A 115 -6.22 23.64 -5.06
CA GLN A 115 -6.84 24.69 -4.26
C GLN A 115 -5.78 25.53 -3.52
N LYS A 116 -4.78 24.88 -2.91
CA LYS A 116 -3.68 25.58 -2.24
C LYS A 116 -2.89 26.45 -3.21
N ALA A 117 -2.54 25.91 -4.38
CA ALA A 117 -1.82 26.66 -5.41
C ALA A 117 -2.62 27.89 -5.90
N ALA A 118 -3.92 27.74 -6.16
CA ALA A 118 -4.77 28.86 -6.59
C ALA A 118 -4.86 29.98 -5.55
N LEU A 119 -4.90 29.65 -4.26
CA LEU A 119 -4.90 30.63 -3.17
C LEU A 119 -3.56 31.37 -3.09
N GLU A 120 -2.46 30.64 -3.25
CA GLU A 120 -1.11 31.21 -3.24
C GLU A 120 -0.87 32.13 -4.45
N GLU A 121 -1.28 31.70 -5.65
CA GLU A 121 -1.23 32.51 -6.88
C GLU A 121 -2.02 33.81 -6.71
N ARG A 122 -3.26 33.73 -6.20
CA ARG A 122 -4.07 34.93 -5.93
C ARG A 122 -3.37 35.90 -4.98
N HIS A 123 -2.78 35.38 -3.89
CA HIS A 123 -2.09 36.20 -2.92
C HIS A 123 -0.87 36.91 -3.53
N LEU A 124 -0.05 36.18 -4.30
CA LEU A 124 1.12 36.73 -4.99
C LEU A 124 0.74 37.80 -6.03
N VAL A 125 -0.34 37.58 -6.80
CA VAL A 125 -0.83 38.56 -7.78
C VAL A 125 -1.24 39.87 -7.10
N ILE A 126 -2.01 39.80 -6.01
CA ILE A 126 -2.43 40.99 -5.26
C ILE A 126 -1.21 41.75 -4.73
N LYS A 127 -0.28 41.03 -4.10
CA LYS A 127 0.94 41.60 -3.53
C LYS A 127 1.79 42.30 -4.60
N ASN A 128 2.07 41.63 -5.71
CA ASN A 128 2.88 42.19 -6.78
C ASN A 128 2.21 43.41 -7.43
N THR A 129 0.86 43.40 -7.55
CA THR A 129 0.13 44.55 -8.09
C THR A 129 0.22 45.76 -7.17
N GLN A 130 0.10 45.57 -5.85
CA GLN A 130 0.27 46.64 -4.86
C GLN A 130 1.70 47.22 -4.92
N GLU A 131 2.72 46.36 -4.94
CA GLU A 131 4.11 46.78 -5.07
C GLU A 131 4.34 47.59 -6.36
N LEU A 132 3.71 47.22 -7.48
CA LEU A 132 3.80 48.00 -8.72
C LEU A 132 3.12 49.36 -8.61
N CYS A 133 1.96 49.45 -7.97
CA CYS A 133 1.25 50.70 -7.75
C CYS A 133 2.00 51.65 -6.80
N ASP A 134 2.68 51.12 -5.78
CA ASP A 134 3.42 51.92 -4.80
C ASP A 134 4.76 52.48 -5.35
N ASN A 135 5.26 51.90 -6.45
CA ASN A 135 6.54 52.28 -7.07
C ASN A 135 6.38 53.18 -8.34
N LEU A 136 5.15 53.60 -8.66
CA LEU A 136 4.81 54.52 -9.76
C LEU A 136 4.48 55.92 -9.24
#